data_AF-A0A957RM85-F1
#
_entry.id   AF-A0A957RM85-F1
#
_cell.length_a   1.000
_cell.length_b   1.000
_cell.length_c   1.000
_cell.angle_alpha   90.00
_cell.angle_beta   90.00
_cell.angle_gamma   90.00
#
_symmetry.space_group_name_H-M   'P 1'
#
loop_
_entity.id
_entity.type
_entity.pdbx_description
1 polymer ?
#
loop_
_entity_poly.entity_id
_entity_poly.type
_entity_poly.pdbx_seq_one_letter_code
_entity_poly.pdbx_strand_id
1 'polypeptide(L)'
;ANVGYGWWSHDIGGHMWGVEEAELYLRWVQYGVFSPILRLHSTNNPYQDRRPWGWGGAVEGPARAAMQMRHAFIPYIYSMAWRNHVAGIPLVTPLYYSNPEDDDAYNCPQAYWFGSELIAAPFTAPTEADLGLSRQRVWLPDGLWFDFFTGRQYA
;
A
#
# COMPACT_ATOMS: atom_id res chain seq x y z
N ALA A 1 6.04 -6.29 10.18
CA ALA A 1 6.91 -6.26 11.37
C ALA A 1 7.29 -7.69 11.71
N ASN A 2 8.59 -8.01 11.78
CA ASN A 2 9.07 -9.39 11.93
C ASN A 2 9.10 -9.84 13.40
N VAL A 3 8.13 -9.37 14.20
CA VAL A 3 8.09 -9.52 15.66
C VAL A 3 6.67 -9.86 16.15
N GLY A 4 5.87 -10.55 15.33
CA GLY A 4 4.54 -11.05 15.71
C GLY A 4 3.38 -10.04 15.63
N TYR A 5 3.66 -8.74 15.47
CA TYR A 5 2.63 -7.71 15.28
C TYR A 5 2.27 -7.53 13.80
N GLY A 6 1.46 -8.45 13.27
CA GLY A 6 1.05 -8.46 11.85
C GLY A 6 0.01 -7.42 11.45
N TRP A 7 -0.81 -6.97 12.40
CA TRP A 7 -1.93 -6.02 12.18
C TRP A 7 -1.58 -4.60 12.64
N TRP A 8 -0.46 -4.08 12.13
CA TRP A 8 -0.06 -2.70 12.38
C TRP A 8 -0.92 -1.71 11.59
N SER A 9 -0.90 -0.45 12.03
CA SER A 9 -1.62 0.67 11.41
C SER A 9 -0.70 1.89 11.36
N HIS A 10 -0.98 2.78 10.42
CA HIS A 10 -0.47 4.15 10.39
C HIS A 10 -1.65 5.10 10.18
N ASP A 11 -1.41 6.39 10.44
CA ASP A 11 -2.39 7.43 10.22
C ASP A 11 -2.38 7.84 8.74
N ILE A 12 -3.29 7.24 7.97
CA ILE A 12 -3.38 7.45 6.53
C ILE A 12 -3.75 8.91 6.26
N GLY A 13 -2.93 9.57 5.45
CA GLY A 13 -3.04 11.00 5.14
C GLY A 13 -2.20 11.89 6.06
N GLY A 14 -1.54 11.34 7.08
CA GLY A 14 -0.66 12.08 8.00
C GLY A 14 -1.36 12.52 9.29
N HIS A 15 -0.62 12.50 10.40
CA HIS A 15 -1.17 12.71 11.74
C HIS A 15 -1.12 14.17 12.23
N MET A 16 0.06 14.78 12.19
CA MET A 16 0.38 16.04 12.87
C MET A 16 1.32 16.89 12.03
N TRP A 17 1.16 18.21 12.15
CA TRP A 17 1.97 19.22 11.46
C TRP A 17 1.98 19.04 9.93
N GLY A 18 2.87 19.77 9.26
CA GLY A 18 3.01 19.73 7.81
C GLY A 18 1.96 20.53 7.06
N VAL A 19 1.98 20.37 5.74
CA VAL A 19 1.06 20.99 4.80
C VAL A 19 0.25 19.89 4.14
N GLU A 20 -1.06 20.09 4.05
CA GLU A 20 -1.95 19.21 3.29
C GLU A 20 -1.59 19.30 1.81
N GLU A 21 -1.18 18.18 1.25
CA GLU A 21 -0.76 18.06 -0.15
C GLU A 21 -1.54 16.91 -0.79
N ALA A 22 -2.16 17.20 -1.93
CA ALA A 22 -3.17 16.37 -2.56
C ALA A 22 -2.58 15.07 -3.12
N GLU A 23 -1.40 15.13 -3.74
CA GLU A 23 -0.72 13.94 -4.24
C GLU A 23 -0.34 13.02 -3.08
N LEU A 24 0.31 13.56 -2.05
CA LEU A 24 0.72 12.83 -0.86
C LEU A 24 -0.47 12.16 -0.17
N TYR A 25 -1.55 12.89 0.07
CA TYR A 25 -2.78 12.33 0.65
C TYR A 25 -3.30 11.15 -0.18
N LEU A 26 -3.43 11.33 -1.51
CA LEU A 26 -3.95 10.29 -2.39
C LEU A 26 -3.04 9.06 -2.42
N ARG A 27 -1.72 9.25 -2.54
CA ARG A 27 -0.74 8.15 -2.52
C ARG A 27 -0.76 7.40 -1.19
N TRP A 28 -0.95 8.10 -0.08
CA TRP A 28 -1.08 7.47 1.23
C TRP A 28 -2.37 6.65 1.36
N VAL A 29 -3.50 7.13 0.84
CA VAL A 29 -4.75 6.34 0.79
C VAL A 29 -4.54 5.07 -0.04
N GLN A 30 -3.91 5.20 -1.21
CA GLN A 30 -3.60 4.05 -2.08
C GLN A 30 -2.68 3.04 -1.39
N TYR A 31 -1.65 3.49 -0.68
CA TYR A 31 -0.81 2.63 0.16
C TYR A 31 -1.62 1.96 1.28
N GLY A 32 -2.52 2.71 1.93
CA GLY A 32 -3.38 2.22 3.00
C GLY A 32 -4.25 1.04 2.59
N VAL A 33 -4.71 1.00 1.34
CA VAL A 33 -5.48 -0.13 0.78
C VAL A 33 -4.69 -1.44 0.83
N PHE A 34 -3.37 -1.38 0.72
CA PHE A 34 -2.46 -2.52 0.81
C PHE A 34 -1.76 -2.60 2.18
N SER A 35 -2.30 -1.96 3.22
CA SER A 35 -1.82 -2.06 4.61
C SER A 35 -2.75 -2.96 5.44
N PRO A 36 -2.33 -3.52 6.59
CA PRO A 36 -3.21 -4.37 7.41
C PRO A 36 -4.49 -3.66 7.84
N ILE A 37 -4.38 -2.42 8.33
CA ILE A 37 -5.52 -1.62 8.79
C ILE A 37 -5.65 -0.37 7.92
N LEU A 38 -6.83 -0.19 7.31
CA LEU A 38 -7.20 1.05 6.62
C LEU A 38 -7.86 2.00 7.63
N ARG A 39 -7.06 2.88 8.26
CA ARG A 39 -7.55 3.90 9.20
C ARG A 39 -7.03 5.28 8.80
N LEU A 40 -7.95 6.13 8.34
CA LEU A 40 -7.68 7.55 8.12
C LEU A 40 -7.81 8.28 9.46
N HIS A 41 -6.80 9.06 9.81
CA HIS A 41 -6.74 9.71 11.12
C HIS A 41 -5.79 10.91 11.09
N SER A 42 -6.08 11.90 11.92
CA SER A 42 -5.23 13.07 12.18
C SER A 42 -5.56 13.66 13.54
N THR A 43 -4.72 14.58 14.01
CA THR A 43 -5.08 15.47 15.11
C THR A 43 -6.33 16.27 14.74
N ASN A 44 -7.12 16.63 15.76
CA ASN A 44 -8.26 17.53 15.58
C ASN A 44 -7.76 18.95 15.27
N ASN A 45 -7.56 19.23 13.98
CA ASN A 45 -7.05 20.49 13.47
C ASN A 45 -7.93 20.90 12.26
N PRO A 46 -8.48 22.12 12.23
CA PRO A 46 -9.32 22.57 11.11
C PRO A 46 -8.61 22.61 9.75
N TYR A 47 -7.27 22.59 9.74
CA TYR A 47 -6.46 22.58 8.54
C TYR A 47 -6.08 21.18 8.05
N GLN A 48 -6.50 20.11 8.74
CA GLN A 48 -6.25 18.73 8.34
C GLN A 48 -7.58 18.07 7.96
N ASP A 49 -7.72 17.64 6.70
CA ASP A 49 -8.91 16.91 6.25
C ASP A 49 -8.55 15.49 5.81
N ARG A 50 -9.24 14.52 6.40
CA ARG A 50 -9.07 13.10 6.10
C ARG A 50 -10.25 12.50 5.35
N ARG A 51 -11.23 13.33 4.98
CA ARG A 51 -12.37 12.91 4.18
C ARG A 51 -11.96 12.95 2.70
N PRO A 52 -12.07 11.85 1.94
CA PRO A 52 -11.75 11.86 0.52
C PRO A 52 -12.51 12.93 -0.29
N TRP A 53 -13.75 13.24 0.11
CA TRP A 53 -14.60 14.27 -0.52
C TRP A 53 -14.32 15.70 -0.02
N GLY A 54 -13.38 15.89 0.90
CA GLY A 54 -12.87 17.22 1.27
C GLY A 54 -11.93 17.81 0.23
N TRP A 55 -11.52 17.01 -0.76
CA TRP A 55 -10.59 17.37 -1.82
C TRP A 55 -11.30 17.56 -3.16
N GLY A 56 -10.59 18.12 -4.15
CA GLY A 56 -11.09 18.22 -5.52
C GLY A 56 -11.25 16.86 -6.21
N GLY A 57 -11.97 16.81 -7.33
CA GLY A 57 -12.29 15.57 -8.05
C GLY A 57 -11.08 14.74 -8.50
N ALA A 58 -9.92 15.38 -8.67
CA ALA A 58 -8.64 14.70 -8.94
C ALA A 58 -8.17 13.77 -7.80
N VAL A 59 -8.61 14.01 -6.57
CA VAL A 59 -8.31 13.18 -5.39
C VAL A 59 -9.52 12.31 -5.04
N GLU A 60 -10.73 12.89 -4.99
CA GLU A 60 -11.92 12.18 -4.52
C GLU A 60 -12.20 10.92 -5.33
N GLY A 61 -12.19 11.01 -6.67
CA GLY A 61 -12.49 9.89 -7.55
C GLY A 61 -11.50 8.73 -7.37
N PRO A 62 -10.19 8.98 -7.51
CA PRO A 62 -9.17 7.94 -7.29
C PRO A 62 -9.15 7.37 -5.87
N ALA A 63 -9.33 8.20 -4.84
CA ALA A 63 -9.40 7.73 -3.45
C ALA A 63 -10.62 6.83 -3.22
N ARG A 64 -11.79 7.21 -3.75
CA ARG A 64 -13.01 6.40 -3.73
C ARG A 64 -12.79 5.04 -4.40
N ALA A 65 -12.19 5.02 -5.59
CA ALA A 65 -11.89 3.78 -6.30
C ALA A 65 -10.95 2.86 -5.50
N ALA A 66 -9.90 3.42 -4.91
CA ALA A 66 -8.98 2.67 -4.04
C ALA A 66 -9.69 2.07 -2.81
N MET A 67 -10.54 2.86 -2.13
CA MET A 67 -11.30 2.38 -0.97
C MET A 67 -12.34 1.31 -1.34
N GLN A 68 -12.97 1.42 -2.51
CA GLN A 68 -13.87 0.38 -3.02
C GLN A 68 -13.11 -0.91 -3.35
N MET A 69 -11.90 -0.80 -3.93
CA MET A 69 -11.03 -1.95 -4.15
C MET A 69 -10.64 -2.64 -2.84
N ARG A 70 -10.33 -1.88 -1.79
CA ARG A 70 -10.11 -2.44 -0.45
C ARG A 70 -11.31 -3.26 0.04
N HIS A 71 -12.52 -2.77 -0.21
CA HIS A 71 -13.74 -3.48 0.15
C HIS A 71 -13.91 -4.77 -0.66
N ALA A 72 -13.58 -4.75 -1.96
CA ALA A 72 -13.57 -5.95 -2.80
C ALA A 72 -12.56 -7.01 -2.33
N PHE A 73 -11.44 -6.57 -1.73
CA PHE A 73 -10.44 -7.47 -1.14
C PHE A 73 -10.81 -8.05 0.24
N ILE A 74 -11.98 -7.73 0.82
CA ILE A 74 -12.36 -8.26 2.14
C ILE A 74 -12.24 -9.80 2.21
N PRO A 75 -12.74 -10.61 1.24
CA PRO A 75 -12.60 -12.06 1.31
C PRO A 75 -11.12 -12.48 1.36
N TYR A 76 -10.29 -11.88 0.51
CA TYR A 76 -8.85 -12.16 0.44
C TYR A 76 -8.13 -11.81 1.76
N ILE A 77 -8.35 -10.60 2.26
CA ILE A 77 -7.74 -10.10 3.49
C ILE A 77 -8.19 -10.95 4.69
N TYR A 78 -9.45 -11.35 4.72
CA TYR A 78 -9.98 -12.20 5.79
C TYR A 78 -9.40 -13.61 5.75
N SER A 79 -9.20 -14.19 4.55
CA SER A 79 -8.44 -15.44 4.40
C SER A 79 -6.99 -15.31 4.87
N MET A 80 -6.33 -14.18 4.59
CA MET A 80 -4.99 -13.92 5.11
C MET A 80 -4.97 -13.67 6.63
N ALA A 81 -6.05 -13.13 7.21
CA ALA A 81 -6.22 -13.04 8.65
C ALA A 81 -6.31 -14.42 9.31
N TRP A 82 -7.04 -15.34 8.68
CA TRP A 82 -7.09 -16.73 9.11
C TRP A 82 -5.71 -17.41 8.99
N ARG A 83 -4.98 -17.18 7.89
CA ARG A 83 -3.59 -17.65 7.73
C ARG A 83 -2.70 -17.16 8.86
N ASN A 84 -2.80 -15.87 9.22
CA ASN A 84 -2.05 -15.31 10.33
C ASN A 84 -2.45 -15.96 11.68
N HIS A 85 -3.73 -16.24 11.90
CA HIS A 85 -4.21 -16.90 13.11
C HIS A 85 -3.67 -18.34 13.26
N VAL A 86 -3.71 -19.12 12.19
CA VAL A 86 -3.36 -20.55 12.22
C VAL A 86 -1.84 -20.78 12.12
N ALA A 87 -1.16 -20.04 11.24
CA ALA A 87 0.25 -20.26 10.90
C ALA A 87 1.20 -19.16 11.41
N GLY A 88 0.68 -18.06 11.96
CA GLY A 88 1.52 -16.93 12.40
C GLY A 88 2.12 -16.11 11.24
N ILE A 89 1.68 -16.33 10.00
CA ILE A 89 2.20 -15.62 8.83
C ILE A 89 1.33 -14.37 8.58
N PRO A 90 1.87 -13.15 8.74
CA PRO A 90 1.08 -11.94 8.64
C PRO A 90 0.61 -11.66 7.20
N LEU A 91 -0.35 -10.74 7.07
CA LEU A 91 -0.82 -10.26 5.76
C LEU A 91 0.30 -9.58 4.99
N VAL A 92 1.14 -8.77 5.67
CA VAL A 92 2.27 -8.10 5.05
C VAL A 92 3.57 -8.75 5.47
N THR A 93 4.30 -9.32 4.50
CA THR A 93 5.63 -9.91 4.69
C THR A 93 6.64 -9.29 3.71
N PRO A 94 7.91 -9.15 4.10
CA PRO A 94 8.94 -8.69 3.19
C PRO A 94 9.21 -9.76 2.11
N LEU A 95 9.76 -9.35 0.96
CA LEU A 95 9.97 -10.24 -0.18
C LEU A 95 10.94 -11.40 0.13
N TYR A 96 11.97 -11.13 0.95
CA TYR A 96 12.95 -12.15 1.34
C TYR A 96 12.38 -13.29 2.19
N TYR A 97 11.13 -13.23 2.69
CA TYR A 97 10.52 -14.36 3.38
C TYR A 97 10.33 -15.58 2.46
N SER A 98 9.99 -15.35 1.19
CA SER A 98 9.86 -16.41 0.18
C SER A 98 11.13 -16.63 -0.62
N ASN A 99 12.05 -15.66 -0.61
CA ASN A 99 13.26 -15.64 -1.41
C ASN A 99 14.49 -15.30 -0.56
N PRO A 100 14.83 -16.11 0.46
CA PRO A 100 15.91 -15.77 1.40
C PRO A 100 17.31 -15.88 0.78
N GLU A 101 17.48 -16.67 -0.28
CA GLU A 101 18.76 -16.89 -0.96
C GLU A 101 19.01 -15.88 -2.10
N ASP A 102 18.04 -14.97 -2.36
CA ASP A 102 18.15 -13.97 -3.41
C ASP A 102 18.44 -12.60 -2.81
N ASP A 103 19.65 -12.09 -3.04
CA ASP A 103 20.09 -10.79 -2.54
C ASP A 103 19.19 -9.62 -3.02
N ASP A 104 18.58 -9.74 -4.21
CA ASP A 104 17.71 -8.67 -4.73
C ASP A 104 16.40 -8.54 -3.95
N ALA A 105 15.95 -9.61 -3.28
CA ALA A 105 14.78 -9.58 -2.38
C ALA A 105 15.01 -8.64 -1.17
N TYR A 106 16.27 -8.36 -0.82
CA TYR A 106 16.66 -7.42 0.23
C TYR A 106 16.84 -5.98 -0.27
N ASN A 107 16.99 -5.78 -1.59
CA ASN A 107 17.30 -4.50 -2.23
C ASN A 107 16.06 -3.67 -2.66
N CYS A 108 14.86 -4.15 -2.33
CA CYS A 108 13.57 -3.47 -2.58
C CYS A 108 12.71 -3.35 -1.31
N PRO A 109 13.17 -2.63 -0.26
CA PRO A 109 12.50 -2.55 1.04
C PRO A 109 11.10 -1.91 1.02
N GLN A 110 10.79 -1.16 -0.04
CA GLN A 110 9.50 -0.53 -0.28
C GLN A 110 8.45 -1.48 -0.87
N ALA A 111 8.88 -2.60 -1.44
CA ALA A 111 8.00 -3.62 -1.98
C ALA A 111 7.80 -4.75 -0.96
N TYR A 112 6.60 -5.30 -0.92
CA TYR A 112 6.25 -6.35 0.04
C TYR A 112 5.15 -7.24 -0.52
N TRP A 113 5.09 -8.45 0.02
CA TRP A 113 3.95 -9.34 -0.19
C TRP A 113 2.74 -8.81 0.57
N PHE A 114 1.63 -8.65 -0.14
CA PHE A 114 0.32 -8.43 0.43
C PHE A 114 -0.49 -9.73 0.30
N GLY A 115 -0.39 -10.57 1.32
CA GLY A 115 -0.99 -11.90 1.37
C GLY A 115 -0.08 -12.97 0.78
N SER A 116 -0.60 -13.82 -0.09
CA SER A 116 0.14 -14.86 -0.83
C SER A 116 0.27 -14.57 -2.32
N GLU A 117 -0.52 -13.66 -2.89
CA GLU A 117 -0.75 -13.56 -4.34
C GLU A 117 -0.36 -12.21 -4.93
N LEU A 118 -0.13 -11.19 -4.09
CA LEU A 118 0.07 -9.82 -4.53
C LEU A 118 1.40 -9.29 -4.01
N ILE A 119 2.15 -8.62 -4.88
CA ILE A 119 3.26 -7.75 -4.50
C ILE A 119 2.76 -6.30 -4.60
N ALA A 120 2.85 -5.56 -3.50
CA ALA A 120 2.54 -4.14 -3.46
C ALA A 120 3.85 -3.33 -3.37
N ALA A 121 3.94 -2.26 -4.16
CA ALA A 121 5.08 -1.34 -4.17
C ALA A 121 4.57 0.11 -4.21
N PRO A 122 4.27 0.71 -3.04
CA PRO A 122 3.70 2.06 -2.97
C PRO A 122 4.65 3.12 -3.53
N PHE A 123 4.12 4.16 -4.18
CA PHE A 123 4.90 5.35 -4.53
C PHE A 123 5.07 6.25 -3.30
N THR A 124 6.32 6.57 -2.95
CA THR A 124 6.67 7.36 -1.76
C THR A 124 7.52 8.59 -2.08
N ALA A 125 7.83 8.80 -3.36
CA ALA A 125 8.47 10.01 -3.87
C ALA A 125 7.43 10.89 -4.57
N PRO A 126 7.55 12.22 -4.50
CA PRO A 126 6.68 13.13 -5.23
C PRO A 126 6.87 12.97 -6.74
N THR A 127 5.85 13.35 -7.50
CA THR A 127 5.94 13.42 -8.95
C THR A 127 6.96 14.48 -9.38
N GLU A 128 7.82 14.13 -10.35
CA GLU A 128 8.79 15.06 -10.94
C GLU A 128 8.04 16.16 -11.72
N ALA A 129 8.27 17.42 -11.35
CA ALA A 129 7.49 18.57 -11.85
C ALA A 129 7.51 18.71 -13.38
N ASP A 130 8.65 18.44 -14.01
CA ASP A 130 8.82 18.60 -15.46
C ASP A 130 8.23 17.44 -16.27
N LEU A 131 8.10 16.27 -15.66
CA LEU A 131 7.68 15.04 -16.34
C LEU A 131 6.24 14.65 -16.03
N GLY A 132 5.69 15.10 -14.89
CA GLY A 132 4.41 14.64 -14.39
C GLY A 132 4.39 13.14 -14.05
N LEU A 133 5.57 12.55 -13.81
CA LEU A 133 5.74 11.12 -13.50
C LEU A 133 6.55 10.93 -12.22
N SER A 134 6.24 9.85 -11.49
CA SER A 134 7.07 9.30 -10.43
C SER A 134 7.60 7.93 -10.86
N ARG A 135 8.76 7.53 -10.34
CA ARG A 135 9.37 6.23 -10.58
C ARG A 135 9.39 5.39 -9.30
N GLN A 136 9.16 4.09 -9.45
CA GLN A 136 9.39 3.11 -8.40
C GLN A 136 10.15 1.93 -8.98
N ARG A 137 11.22 1.48 -8.31
CA ARG A 137 11.90 0.23 -8.68
C ARG A 137 11.18 -0.91 -7.96
N VAL A 138 10.88 -1.98 -8.68
CA VAL A 138 10.28 -3.19 -8.10
C VAL A 138 11.09 -4.38 -8.61
N TRP A 139 11.49 -5.25 -7.70
CA TRP A 139 12.01 -6.57 -8.03
C TRP A 139 10.86 -7.56 -7.94
N LEU A 140 10.79 -8.46 -8.92
CA LEU A 140 9.84 -9.56 -8.96
C LEU A 140 10.65 -10.86 -8.91
N PRO A 141 10.31 -11.81 -8.04
CA PRO A 141 10.97 -13.11 -8.03
C PRO A 141 10.62 -13.88 -9.32
N ASP A 142 11.45 -14.87 -9.65
CA ASP A 142 11.22 -15.75 -10.79
C ASP A 142 9.79 -16.29 -10.82
N GLY A 143 9.12 -16.11 -11.96
CA GLY A 143 7.74 -16.52 -12.13
C GLY A 143 6.99 -15.70 -13.16
N LEU A 144 5.73 -16.07 -13.37
CA LEU A 144 4.83 -15.35 -14.25
C LEU A 144 4.07 -14.29 -13.47
N TRP A 145 4.25 -13.03 -13.85
CA TRP A 145 3.66 -11.90 -13.17
C TRP A 145 2.70 -11.13 -14.07
N PHE A 146 1.66 -10.57 -13.45
CA PHE A 146 0.70 -9.71 -14.13
C PHE A 146 0.55 -8.40 -13.37
N ASP A 147 0.61 -7.30 -14.11
CA ASP A 147 0.16 -6.01 -13.60
C ASP A 147 -1.33 -6.10 -13.24
N PHE A 148 -1.64 -5.86 -11.97
CA PHE A 148 -3.00 -6.04 -11.44
C PHE A 148 -4.05 -5.17 -12.15
N PHE A 149 -3.66 -3.99 -12.64
CA PHE A 149 -4.60 -3.01 -13.20
C PHE A 149 -4.72 -3.12 -14.72
N THR A 150 -3.63 -3.43 -15.40
CA THR A 150 -3.55 -3.44 -16.87
C THR A 150 -3.59 -4.83 -17.48
N GLY A 151 -3.36 -5.88 -16.67
CA GLY A 151 -3.21 -7.25 -17.14
C GLY A 151 -1.93 -7.49 -17.95
N ARG A 152 -1.01 -6.52 -17.98
CA ARG A 152 0.27 -6.67 -18.67
C ARG A 152 1.07 -7.80 -18.03
N GLN A 153 1.54 -8.71 -18.85
CA GLN A 153 2.40 -9.80 -18.43
C GLN A 153 3.87 -9.35 -18.30
N TYR A 154 4.52 -9.83 -17.25
CA TYR A 154 5.98 -9.81 -17.07
C TYR A 154 6.43 -11.28 -16.90
N ALA A 155 7.41 -11.67 -17.70
CA ALA A 155 8.02 -13.00 -17.72
C ALA A 155 9.53 -12.86 -17.60
#